data_AF-Q2PXX9-F1
#
_entry.id   AF-Q2PXX9-F1
#
_cell.length_a   1.000
_cell.length_b   1.000
_cell.length_c   1.000
_cell.angle_alpha   90.00
_cell.angle_beta   90.00
_cell.angle_gamma   90.00
#
_symmetry.space_group_name_H-M   'P 1'
#
loop_
_entity.id
_entity.type
_entity.pdbx_description
1 polymer ?
#
loop_
_entity_poly.entity_id
_entity_poly.type
_entity_poly.pdbx_seq_one_letter_code
_entity_poly.pdbx_strand_id
1 'polypeptide(L)'
;MTDHGGRIPDILAIIESARVRGGTDALVRFIAKAMPEANASDVKKAADTALEVIESVPVFLARARQEGENRALSAVVLPLLDHAELYYVQPLDLIPEMTQGLPGLLDDSYLVIRIIENLDKGPEPFLDWDLDHPARFLQRLIGPVVAQRLDTIAHDAMVEVSDQLSELWERMAHQA
;
A
#
# COMPACT_ATOMS: atom_id res chain seq x y z
N MET A 1 -8.20 19.29 -17.82
CA MET A 1 -8.11 19.25 -16.35
C MET A 1 -8.39 17.83 -15.92
N THR A 2 -7.37 16.97 -15.99
CA THR A 2 -7.42 15.63 -15.42
C THR A 2 -7.41 15.79 -13.91
N ASP A 3 -8.41 15.22 -13.26
CA ASP A 3 -8.54 15.18 -11.81
C ASP A 3 -7.27 14.54 -11.21
N HIS A 4 -6.44 15.33 -10.52
CA HIS A 4 -5.26 14.85 -9.81
C HIS A 4 -5.61 14.36 -8.39
N GLY A 5 -6.91 14.23 -8.08
CA GLY A 5 -7.42 13.75 -6.78
C GLY A 5 -7.14 12.28 -6.45
N GLY A 6 -6.49 11.53 -7.34
CA GLY A 6 -6.21 10.10 -7.18
C GLY A 6 -7.49 9.27 -7.00
N ARG A 7 -7.34 8.02 -6.56
CA ARG A 7 -8.43 7.09 -6.24
C ARG A 7 -8.70 6.98 -4.74
N ILE A 8 -8.20 7.94 -3.95
CA ILE A 8 -8.37 7.97 -2.50
C ILE A 8 -9.85 7.84 -2.06
N PRO A 9 -10.82 8.52 -2.70
CA PRO A 9 -12.24 8.33 -2.37
C PRO A 9 -12.73 6.89 -2.56
N ASP A 10 -12.25 6.20 -3.60
CA ASP A 10 -12.61 4.82 -3.88
C ASP A 10 -11.99 3.88 -2.84
N ILE A 11 -10.73 4.10 -2.46
CA ILE A 11 -10.05 3.36 -1.40
C ILE A 11 -10.79 3.51 -0.06
N LEU A 12 -11.21 4.73 0.29
CA LEU A 12 -12.02 4.98 1.48
C LEU A 12 -13.34 4.19 1.45
N ALA A 13 -14.01 4.15 0.29
CA ALA A 13 -15.24 3.39 0.12
C ALA A 13 -15.00 1.87 0.22
N ILE A 14 -13.87 1.36 -0.27
CA ILE A 14 -13.47 -0.05 -0.15
C ILE A 14 -13.24 -0.41 1.32
N ILE A 15 -12.47 0.40 2.06
CA ILE A 15 -12.21 0.19 3.49
C ILE A 15 -13.52 0.21 4.30
N GLU A 16 -14.40 1.18 4.03
CA GLU A 16 -15.72 1.27 4.65
C GLU A 16 -16.55 0.01 4.39
N SER A 17 -16.62 -0.40 3.12
CA SER A 17 -17.34 -1.59 2.70
C SER A 17 -16.78 -2.86 3.35
N ALA A 18 -15.46 -3.00 3.43
CA ALA A 18 -14.78 -4.10 4.11
C ALA A 18 -15.07 -4.13 5.62
N ARG A 19 -15.16 -2.96 6.26
CA ARG A 19 -15.52 -2.84 7.68
C ARG A 19 -16.96 -3.27 7.96
N VAL A 20 -17.91 -2.94 7.08
CA VAL A 20 -19.29 -3.43 7.19
C VAL A 20 -19.36 -4.95 7.03
N ARG A 21 -18.45 -5.57 6.27
CA ARG A 21 -18.32 -7.03 6.11
C ARG A 21 -17.57 -7.67 7.28
N GLY A 22 -18.23 -7.74 8.44
CA GLY A 22 -17.76 -8.52 9.58
C GLY A 22 -16.78 -7.78 10.52
N GLY A 23 -16.46 -6.53 10.24
CA GLY A 23 -15.72 -5.62 11.13
C GLY A 23 -14.39 -6.18 11.63
N THR A 24 -13.95 -5.67 12.77
CA THR A 24 -12.71 -6.11 13.43
C THR A 24 -12.75 -7.60 13.81
N ASP A 25 -13.93 -8.20 13.99
CA ASP A 25 -14.04 -9.63 14.27
C ASP A 25 -13.51 -10.50 13.12
N ALA A 26 -13.59 -10.03 11.87
CA ALA A 26 -12.97 -10.70 10.73
C ALA A 26 -11.44 -10.74 10.87
N LEU A 27 -10.81 -9.61 11.26
CA LEU A 27 -9.38 -9.54 11.56
C LEU A 27 -9.00 -10.44 12.73
N VAL A 28 -9.78 -10.43 13.81
CA VAL A 28 -9.54 -11.33 14.97
C VAL A 28 -9.53 -12.79 14.54
N ARG A 29 -10.51 -13.23 13.74
CA ARG A 29 -10.56 -14.62 13.24
C ARG A 29 -9.40 -14.95 12.30
N PHE A 30 -8.99 -14.03 11.44
CA PHE A 30 -7.86 -14.22 10.55
C PHE A 30 -6.55 -14.34 11.34
N ILE A 31 -6.30 -13.39 12.24
CA ILE A 31 -5.06 -13.31 13.02
C ILE A 31 -4.95 -14.48 14.00
N ALA A 32 -6.05 -14.93 14.61
CA ALA A 32 -6.04 -16.13 15.45
C ALA A 32 -5.56 -17.38 14.68
N LYS A 33 -5.84 -17.47 13.38
CA LYS A 33 -5.34 -18.55 12.52
C LYS A 33 -3.87 -18.34 12.13
N ALA A 34 -3.47 -17.10 11.88
CA ALA A 34 -2.09 -16.76 11.54
C ALA A 34 -1.13 -16.88 12.75
N MET A 35 -1.65 -16.73 13.97
CA MET A 35 -0.91 -16.75 15.23
C MET A 35 -1.55 -17.72 16.24
N PRO A 36 -1.51 -19.04 15.99
CA PRO A 36 -2.23 -20.03 16.81
C PRO A 36 -1.76 -20.10 18.27
N GLU A 37 -0.52 -19.70 18.54
CA GLU A 37 0.09 -19.70 19.88
C GLU A 37 -0.22 -18.41 20.67
N ALA A 38 -0.82 -17.39 20.04
CA ALA A 38 -1.14 -16.13 20.70
C ALA A 38 -2.40 -16.26 21.56
N ASN A 39 -2.41 -15.58 22.70
CA ASN A 39 -3.62 -15.49 23.52
C ASN A 39 -4.63 -14.50 22.90
N ALA A 40 -5.89 -14.56 23.32
CA ALA A 40 -6.96 -13.73 22.77
C ALA A 40 -6.72 -12.21 22.91
N SER A 41 -6.01 -11.78 23.96
CA SER A 41 -5.68 -10.36 24.15
C SER A 41 -4.69 -9.87 23.11
N ASP A 42 -3.66 -10.66 22.82
CA ASP A 42 -2.65 -10.34 21.83
C ASP A 42 -3.22 -10.41 20.40
N VAL A 43 -4.10 -11.37 20.11
CA VAL A 43 -4.83 -11.42 18.83
C VAL A 43 -5.68 -10.17 18.64
N LYS A 44 -6.39 -9.71 19.69
CA LYS A 44 -7.21 -8.50 19.60
C LYS A 44 -6.37 -7.26 19.35
N LYS A 45 -5.26 -7.09 20.09
CA LYS A 45 -4.32 -5.98 19.86
C LYS A 45 -3.78 -5.97 18.44
N ALA A 46 -3.40 -7.14 17.92
CA ALA A 46 -2.95 -7.26 16.54
C ALA A 46 -4.07 -6.92 15.55
N ALA A 47 -5.32 -7.29 15.82
CA ALA A 47 -6.46 -6.89 14.98
C ALA A 47 -6.68 -5.37 14.99
N ASP A 48 -6.56 -4.72 16.15
CA ASP A 48 -6.66 -3.28 16.29
C ASP A 48 -5.53 -2.58 15.51
N THR A 49 -4.27 -3.04 15.66
CA THR A 49 -3.12 -2.52 14.89
C THR A 49 -3.30 -2.73 13.38
N ALA A 50 -3.81 -3.88 12.95
CA ALA A 50 -4.06 -4.14 11.54
C ALA A 50 -5.12 -3.19 10.96
N LEU A 51 -6.18 -2.92 11.71
CA LEU A 51 -7.19 -1.93 11.33
C LEU A 51 -6.59 -0.52 11.21
N GLU A 52 -5.80 -0.10 12.19
CA GLU A 52 -5.14 1.21 12.17
C GLU A 52 -4.25 1.37 10.93
N VAL A 53 -3.51 0.33 10.54
CA VAL A 53 -2.68 0.36 9.33
C VAL A 53 -3.53 0.46 8.06
N ILE A 54 -4.59 -0.35 7.94
CA ILE A 54 -5.53 -0.29 6.80
C ILE A 54 -6.14 1.11 6.67
N GLU A 55 -6.64 1.68 7.77
CA GLU A 55 -7.26 3.01 7.78
C GLU A 55 -6.26 4.14 7.52
N SER A 56 -4.96 3.91 7.73
CA SER A 56 -3.91 4.89 7.46
C SER A 56 -3.48 4.95 5.99
N VAL A 57 -3.80 3.95 5.16
CA VAL A 57 -3.40 3.89 3.75
C VAL A 57 -3.78 5.15 2.95
N PRO A 58 -5.03 5.65 3.00
CA PRO A 58 -5.41 6.90 2.35
C PRO A 58 -4.53 8.10 2.74
N VAL A 59 -4.14 8.16 4.02
CA VAL A 59 -3.30 9.23 4.56
C VAL A 59 -1.87 9.10 4.02
N PHE A 60 -1.35 7.87 3.94
CA PHE A 60 -0.03 7.62 3.37
C PHE A 60 0.06 8.08 1.91
N LEU A 61 -0.92 7.69 1.10
CA LEU A 61 -1.01 8.08 -0.31
C LEU A 61 -1.12 9.60 -0.48
N ALA A 62 -2.00 10.24 0.30
CA ALA A 62 -2.18 11.70 0.26
C ALA A 62 -0.90 12.47 0.58
N ARG A 63 -0.14 12.02 1.60
CA ARG A 63 1.11 12.68 1.98
C ARG A 63 2.23 12.42 0.99
N ALA A 64 2.38 11.21 0.47
CA ALA A 64 3.34 10.93 -0.59
C ALA A 64 3.08 11.80 -1.82
N ARG A 65 1.81 11.99 -2.20
CA ARG A 65 1.40 12.86 -3.30
C ARG A 65 1.80 14.31 -3.05
N GLN A 66 1.43 14.84 -1.88
CA GLN A 66 1.75 16.20 -1.48
C GLN A 66 3.27 16.44 -1.45
N GLU A 67 4.04 15.47 -0.98
CA GLU A 67 5.49 15.59 -0.89
C GLU A 67 6.17 15.52 -2.26
N GLY A 68 5.65 14.69 -3.16
CA GLY A 68 6.07 14.67 -4.56
C GLY A 68 5.87 16.03 -5.24
N GLU A 69 4.75 16.71 -4.96
CA GLU A 69 4.52 18.08 -5.43
C GLU A 69 5.48 19.09 -4.80
N ASN A 70 5.67 19.04 -3.47
CA ASN A 70 6.55 19.95 -2.74
C ASN A 70 8.00 19.90 -3.24
N ARG A 71 8.47 18.71 -3.63
CA ARG A 71 9.84 18.49 -4.12
C ARG A 71 9.98 18.57 -5.65
N ALA A 72 8.91 18.91 -6.37
CA ALA A 72 8.87 18.86 -7.84
C ALA A 72 9.24 17.48 -8.43
N LEU A 73 8.91 16.41 -7.70
CA LEU A 73 9.12 15.01 -8.07
C LEU A 73 7.84 14.34 -8.59
N SER A 74 6.78 15.09 -8.87
CA SER A 74 5.48 14.56 -9.32
C SER A 74 5.59 13.62 -10.54
N ALA A 75 6.52 13.88 -11.46
CA ALA A 75 6.73 13.02 -12.64
C ALA A 75 7.16 11.59 -12.28
N VAL A 76 7.81 11.38 -11.13
CA VAL A 76 8.22 10.08 -10.61
C VAL A 76 7.19 9.54 -9.62
N VAL A 77 6.74 10.39 -8.70
CA VAL A 77 5.90 9.98 -7.56
C VAL A 77 4.48 9.64 -8.01
N LEU A 78 3.86 10.47 -8.86
CA LEU A 78 2.44 10.26 -9.21
C LEU A 78 2.20 8.93 -9.94
N PRO A 79 3.01 8.51 -10.94
CA PRO A 79 2.83 7.19 -11.56
C PRO A 79 2.91 6.03 -10.56
N LEU A 80 3.82 6.11 -9.58
CA LEU A 80 3.97 5.07 -8.55
C LEU A 80 2.78 5.02 -7.60
N LEU A 81 2.27 6.19 -7.18
CA LEU A 81 1.07 6.26 -6.38
C LEU A 81 -0.16 5.79 -7.16
N ASP A 82 -0.23 6.07 -8.46
CA ASP A 82 -1.31 5.57 -9.31
C ASP A 82 -1.28 4.05 -9.44
N HIS A 83 -0.09 3.42 -9.51
CA HIS A 83 0.05 1.96 -9.42
C HIS A 83 -0.44 1.41 -8.08
N ALA A 84 -0.02 2.03 -6.97
CA ALA A 84 -0.43 1.61 -5.62
C ALA A 84 -1.95 1.73 -5.43
N GLU A 85 -2.53 2.84 -5.86
CA GLU A 85 -3.96 3.11 -5.83
C GLU A 85 -4.75 2.15 -6.73
N LEU A 86 -4.26 1.87 -7.94
CA LEU A 86 -4.93 0.95 -8.86
C LEU A 86 -4.96 -0.47 -8.29
N TYR A 87 -3.86 -0.91 -7.68
CA TYR A 87 -3.82 -2.23 -7.04
C TYR A 87 -4.84 -2.34 -5.92
N TYR A 88 -4.96 -1.31 -5.08
CA TYR A 88 -5.95 -1.28 -3.99
C TYR A 88 -7.40 -1.27 -4.50
N VAL A 89 -7.67 -0.66 -5.66
CA VAL A 89 -9.02 -0.60 -6.25
C VAL A 89 -9.34 -1.82 -7.11
N GLN A 90 -8.31 -2.48 -7.64
CA GLN A 90 -8.40 -3.66 -8.50
C GLN A 90 -7.38 -4.70 -8.03
N PRO A 91 -7.65 -5.37 -6.90
CA PRO A 91 -6.69 -6.27 -6.26
C PRO A 91 -6.36 -7.45 -7.17
N LEU A 92 -5.06 -7.77 -7.26
CA LEU A 92 -4.58 -9.07 -7.73
C LEU A 92 -4.73 -10.06 -6.56
N ASP A 93 -5.98 -10.41 -6.20
CA ASP A 93 -6.40 -11.20 -5.02
C ASP A 93 -5.36 -12.27 -4.56
N LEU A 94 -4.40 -11.90 -3.70
CA LEU A 94 -3.50 -12.85 -3.03
C LEU A 94 -4.14 -13.32 -1.72
N ILE A 95 -4.87 -12.42 -1.05
CA ILE A 95 -5.86 -12.72 -0.02
C ILE A 95 -7.24 -12.30 -0.56
N PRO A 96 -8.26 -13.18 -0.59
CA PRO A 96 -9.54 -12.83 -1.21
C PRO A 96 -10.30 -11.68 -0.51
N GLU A 97 -10.27 -10.48 -1.07
CA GLU A 97 -10.92 -9.26 -0.53
C GLU A 97 -12.44 -9.40 -0.36
N MET A 98 -13.10 -9.93 -1.40
CA MET A 98 -14.56 -9.99 -1.48
C MET A 98 -15.17 -10.94 -0.45
N THR A 99 -14.41 -11.93 0.04
CA THR A 99 -14.92 -12.95 0.96
C THR A 99 -14.46 -12.76 2.40
N GLN A 100 -13.41 -11.97 2.64
CA GLN A 100 -12.82 -11.85 3.97
C GLN A 100 -13.03 -10.51 4.67
N GLY A 101 -13.50 -9.46 3.98
CA GLY A 101 -13.65 -8.14 4.60
C GLY A 101 -12.28 -7.50 4.86
N LEU A 102 -12.09 -6.87 6.02
CA LEU A 102 -10.82 -6.21 6.39
C LEU A 102 -9.54 -7.08 6.24
N PRO A 103 -9.53 -8.38 6.59
CA PRO A 103 -8.38 -9.25 6.33
C PRO A 103 -7.90 -9.29 4.89
N GLY A 104 -8.80 -9.10 3.93
CA GLY A 104 -8.44 -9.10 2.52
C GLY A 104 -7.75 -7.82 2.07
N LEU A 105 -7.68 -6.77 2.90
CA LEU A 105 -6.96 -5.53 2.60
C LEU A 105 -5.52 -5.54 3.15
N LEU A 106 -5.08 -6.61 3.80
CA LEU A 106 -3.78 -6.67 4.48
C LEU A 106 -2.62 -6.69 3.47
N ASP A 107 -2.77 -7.41 2.37
CA ASP A 107 -1.81 -7.47 1.26
C ASP A 107 -1.80 -6.17 0.46
N ASP A 108 -2.95 -5.55 0.18
CA ASP A 108 -2.98 -4.26 -0.53
C ASP A 108 -2.35 -3.15 0.30
N SER A 109 -2.66 -3.12 1.60
CA SER A 109 -2.04 -2.17 2.53
C SER A 109 -0.54 -2.38 2.63
N TYR A 110 -0.08 -3.64 2.62
CA TYR A 110 1.34 -3.96 2.58
C TYR A 110 1.99 -3.45 1.29
N LEU A 111 1.40 -3.71 0.12
CA LEU A 111 1.95 -3.26 -1.15
C LEU A 111 2.08 -1.74 -1.23
N VAL A 112 1.05 -1.00 -0.83
CA VAL A 112 1.11 0.48 -0.79
C VAL A 112 2.28 0.94 0.07
N ILE A 113 2.46 0.35 1.26
CA ILE A 113 3.59 0.68 2.14
C ILE A 113 4.92 0.38 1.45
N ARG A 114 5.07 -0.78 0.78
CA ARG A 114 6.32 -1.14 0.09
C ARG A 114 6.65 -0.21 -1.08
N ILE A 115 5.65 0.25 -1.82
CA ILE A 115 5.83 1.25 -2.89
C ILE A 115 6.32 2.58 -2.29
N ILE A 116 5.71 3.04 -1.21
CA ILE A 116 6.11 4.30 -0.56
C ILE A 116 7.51 4.18 0.07
N GLU A 117 7.85 3.05 0.69
CA GLU A 117 9.21 2.81 1.19
C GLU A 117 10.26 2.76 0.07
N ASN A 118 9.90 2.29 -1.13
CA ASN A 118 10.82 2.33 -2.26
C ASN A 118 11.08 3.78 -2.74
N LEU A 119 10.10 4.68 -2.62
CA LEU A 119 10.32 6.12 -2.83
C LEU A 119 11.29 6.71 -1.78
N ASP A 120 11.25 6.18 -0.56
CA ASP A 120 12.06 6.65 0.58
C ASP A 120 13.53 6.23 0.52
N LYS A 121 13.92 5.32 -0.40
CA LYS A 121 15.31 4.85 -0.60
C LYS A 121 16.24 5.86 -1.28
N GLY A 122 15.78 7.10 -1.47
CA GLY A 122 16.59 8.20 -1.99
C GLY A 122 17.71 8.64 -1.02
N PRO A 123 18.59 9.56 -1.46
CA PRO A 123 19.66 10.09 -0.61
C PRO A 123 19.14 10.88 0.61
N GLU A 124 17.91 11.40 0.52
CA GLU A 124 17.20 12.05 1.61
C GLU A 124 15.88 11.31 1.84
N PRO A 125 15.44 11.14 3.10
CA PRO A 125 14.12 10.59 3.40
C PRO A 125 13.04 11.36 2.64
N PHE A 126 12.22 10.63 1.90
CA PHE A 126 11.06 11.15 1.19
C PHE A 126 9.94 11.48 2.18
N LEU A 127 9.67 10.64 3.17
CA LEU A 127 8.67 10.90 4.21
C LEU A 127 9.26 10.81 5.63
N ASP A 128 8.74 11.62 6.55
CA ASP A 128 9.13 11.62 7.97
C ASP A 128 8.46 10.50 8.79
N TRP A 129 8.02 9.41 8.16
CA TRP A 129 7.30 8.31 8.83
C TRP A 129 8.09 7.02 8.87
N ASP A 130 8.06 6.36 10.02
CA ASP A 130 8.53 4.97 10.17
C ASP A 130 7.49 4.00 9.60
N LEU A 131 7.63 3.70 8.30
CA LEU A 131 6.84 2.67 7.61
C LEU A 131 7.36 1.25 7.84
N ASP A 132 8.56 1.16 8.38
CA ASP A 132 9.31 -0.06 8.67
C ASP A 132 8.56 -0.94 9.70
N HIS A 133 7.96 -0.29 10.70
CA HIS A 133 7.11 -0.96 11.69
C HIS A 133 5.84 -1.57 11.07
N PRO A 134 4.93 -0.81 10.42
CA PRO A 134 3.72 -1.38 9.84
C PRO A 134 4.01 -2.38 8.72
N ALA A 135 5.06 -2.20 7.91
CA ALA A 135 5.47 -3.18 6.90
C ALA A 135 5.83 -4.54 7.52
N ARG A 136 6.72 -4.55 8.52
CA ARG A 136 7.11 -5.79 9.21
C ARG A 136 5.94 -6.44 9.96
N PHE A 137 5.02 -5.63 10.49
CA PHE A 137 3.82 -6.12 11.14
C PHE A 137 2.94 -6.87 10.14
N LEU A 138 2.58 -6.24 9.01
CA LEU A 138 1.77 -6.87 7.98
C LEU A 138 2.45 -8.09 7.36
N GLN A 139 3.76 -8.03 7.11
CA GLN A 139 4.55 -9.17 6.61
C GLN A 139 4.38 -10.43 7.46
N ARG A 140 4.35 -10.30 8.80
CA ARG A 140 4.14 -11.43 9.71
C ARG A 140 2.73 -12.01 9.60
N LEU A 141 1.73 -11.18 9.29
CA LEU A 141 0.33 -11.61 9.18
C LEU A 141 0.03 -12.29 7.84
N ILE A 142 0.50 -11.71 6.72
CA ILE A 142 0.26 -12.24 5.37
C ILE A 142 1.20 -13.40 5.02
N GLY A 143 2.31 -13.53 5.75
CA GLY A 143 3.29 -14.59 5.60
C GLY A 143 4.34 -14.32 4.51
N PRO A 144 5.49 -15.00 4.57
CA PRO A 144 6.67 -14.67 3.77
C PRO A 144 6.47 -14.89 2.27
N VAL A 145 5.65 -15.86 1.86
CA VAL A 145 5.42 -16.16 0.43
C VAL A 145 4.62 -15.05 -0.24
N VAL A 146 3.56 -14.55 0.42
CA VAL A 146 2.74 -13.45 -0.08
C VAL A 146 3.56 -12.15 -0.06
N ALA A 147 4.22 -11.86 1.06
CA ALA A 147 5.07 -10.68 1.19
C ALA A 147 6.15 -10.61 0.11
N GLN A 148 6.86 -11.72 -0.16
CA GLN A 148 7.90 -11.76 -1.19
C GLN A 148 7.36 -11.46 -2.60
N ARG A 149 6.14 -11.91 -2.93
CA ARG A 149 5.51 -11.61 -4.21
C ARG A 149 5.15 -10.13 -4.32
N LEU A 150 4.59 -9.55 -3.25
CA LEU A 150 4.25 -8.14 -3.19
C LEU A 150 5.50 -7.25 -3.24
N ASP A 151 6.59 -7.66 -2.60
CA ASP A 151 7.89 -6.99 -2.71
C ASP A 151 8.39 -6.96 -4.16
N THR A 152 8.23 -8.05 -4.90
CA THR A 152 8.55 -8.09 -6.33
C THR A 152 7.64 -7.16 -7.13
N ILE A 153 6.33 -7.18 -6.90
CA ILE A 153 5.39 -6.27 -7.58
C ILE A 153 5.74 -4.80 -7.30
N ALA A 154 6.03 -4.44 -6.06
CA ALA A 154 6.43 -3.10 -5.68
C ALA A 154 7.77 -2.69 -6.32
N HIS A 155 8.71 -3.62 -6.48
CA HIS A 155 9.98 -3.37 -7.16
C HIS A 155 9.78 -3.19 -8.67
N ASP A 156 9.02 -4.06 -9.31
CA ASP A 156 8.76 -4.02 -10.74
C ASP A 156 8.06 -2.72 -11.14
N ALA A 157 7.12 -2.23 -10.32
CA ALA A 157 6.48 -0.91 -10.53
C ALA A 157 7.50 0.25 -10.51
N MET A 158 8.50 0.20 -9.63
CA MET A 158 9.58 1.20 -9.60
C MET A 158 10.44 1.17 -10.86
N VAL A 159 10.79 -0.03 -11.33
CA VAL A 159 11.57 -0.22 -12.54
C VAL A 159 10.80 0.29 -13.75
N GLU A 160 9.52 -0.06 -13.88
CA GLU A 160 8.66 0.38 -14.98
C GLU A 160 8.57 1.91 -15.07
N VAL A 161 8.34 2.60 -13.94
CA VAL A 161 8.28 4.07 -13.92
C VAL A 161 9.63 4.70 -14.28
N SER A 162 10.74 4.11 -13.83
CA SER A 162 12.08 4.55 -14.20
C SER A 162 12.32 4.44 -15.71
N ASP A 163 11.98 3.29 -16.30
CA ASP A 163 12.16 3.04 -17.74
C ASP A 163 11.31 4.00 -18.58
N GLN A 164 10.04 4.22 -18.20
CA GLN A 164 9.13 5.16 -18.86
C GLN A 164 9.67 6.60 -18.84
N LEU A 165 10.28 7.02 -17.72
CA LEU A 165 10.91 8.34 -17.62
C LEU A 165 12.15 8.43 -18.50
N SER A 166 13.02 7.43 -18.50
CA SER A 166 14.19 7.40 -19.38
C SER A 166 13.80 7.52 -20.85
N GLU A 167 12.80 6.77 -21.31
CA GLU A 167 12.30 6.88 -22.69
C GLU A 167 11.74 8.27 -23.03
N LEU A 168 11.00 8.88 -22.10
CA LEU A 168 10.43 10.22 -22.31
C LEU A 168 11.54 11.27 -22.48
N TRP A 169 12.61 11.16 -21.70
CA TRP A 169 13.76 12.06 -21.78
C TRP A 169 14.53 11.89 -23.09
N GLU A 170 14.75 10.65 -23.55
CA GLU A 170 15.39 10.38 -24.85
C GLU A 170 14.59 10.99 -26.01
N ARG A 171 13.25 10.83 -26.00
CA ARG A 171 12.38 11.41 -27.03
C ARG A 171 12.43 12.94 -27.04
N MET A 172 12.45 13.58 -25.88
CA MET A 172 12.58 15.04 -25.77
C MET A 172 13.95 15.52 -26.28
N ALA A 173 15.04 14.81 -25.95
CA ALA A 173 16.38 15.14 -26.41
C ALA A 173 16.56 15.02 -27.93
N HIS A 174 15.83 14.11 -28.58
CA HIS A 174 15.85 13.94 -30.04
C HIS A 174 14.95 14.93 -30.80
N GLN A 175 14.10 15.68 -30.10
CA GLN A 175 13.20 16.69 -30.68
C GLN A 175 13.66 18.14 -30.48
N ALA A 176 14.74 18.37 -29.72
CA ALA A 176 15.36 19.67 -29.44
C ALA A 176 16.57 19.94 -30.35
#